data_AF-A0A0G1NK32-F1
#
_entry.id   AF-A0A0G1NK32-F1
#
_cell.length_a   1.000
_cell.length_b   1.000
_cell.length_c   1.000
_cell.angle_alpha   90.00
_cell.angle_beta   90.00
_cell.angle_gamma   90.00
#
_symmetry.space_group_name_H-M   'P 1'
#
loop_
_entity.id
_entity.type
_entity.pdbx_description
1 polymer ?
#
loop_
_entity_poly.entity_id
_entity_poly.type
_entity_poly.pdbx_seq_one_letter_code
_entity_poly.pdbx_strand_id
1 'polypeptide(L)'
;MEELKKNIQFQKEIIAQVNPKKLALVLTESDSEFEANVKEFLKDKLENAIYEKTKLLREEKTALVKEGLANFLKEKYKELPESAKNERIKAADHLFDKEIDELVHKNIIWAKGRTAGRLTSSEKFRLKLTFLNGYTVRLCLNAAIPRPFRR
;
A
#
# COMPACT_ATOMS: atom_id res chain seq x y z
N MET A 1 -6.84 25.57 -16.72
CA MET A 1 -5.96 24.59 -17.42
C MET A 1 -5.07 25.24 -18.47
N GLU A 2 -5.51 26.30 -19.16
CA GLU A 2 -4.71 26.96 -20.22
C GLU A 2 -3.50 27.74 -19.68
N GLU A 3 -3.63 28.40 -18.52
CA GLU A 3 -2.52 29.12 -17.89
C GLU A 3 -1.38 28.21 -17.46
N LEU A 4 -1.71 27.00 -16.97
CA LEU A 4 -0.72 25.98 -16.64
C LEU A 4 0.07 25.53 -17.88
N LYS A 5 -0.58 25.44 -19.05
CA LYS A 5 0.10 25.09 -20.30
C LYS A 5 1.09 26.18 -20.73
N LYS A 6 0.73 27.46 -20.58
CA LYS A 6 1.63 28.59 -20.85
C LYS A 6 2.87 28.54 -19.96
N ASN A 7 2.68 28.26 -18.66
CA ASN A 7 3.80 28.13 -17.72
C ASN A 7 4.71 26.94 -18.04
N ILE A 8 4.15 25.79 -18.43
CA ILE A 8 4.94 24.62 -18.85
C ILE A 8 5.74 24.93 -20.13
N GLN A 9 5.16 25.68 -21.06
CA GLN A 9 5.81 26.05 -22.31
C GLN A 9 6.99 27.00 -22.05
N PHE A 10 6.78 28.01 -21.20
CA PHE A 10 7.84 28.90 -20.74
C PHE A 10 8.98 28.16 -20.03
N GLN A 11 8.67 27.18 -19.17
CA GLN A 11 9.69 26.34 -18.52
C GLN A 11 10.50 25.53 -19.53
N LYS A 12 9.86 24.99 -20.58
CA LYS A 12 10.55 24.28 -21.67
C LYS A 12 11.48 25.19 -22.47
N GLU A 13 11.07 26.44 -22.72
CA GLU A 13 11.90 27.44 -23.38
C GLU A 13 13.15 27.77 -22.56
N ILE A 14 13.00 27.96 -21.24
CA ILE A 14 14.15 28.17 -20.34
C ILE A 14 15.09 26.96 -20.34
N ILE A 15 14.56 25.74 -20.27
CA ILE A 15 15.37 24.50 -20.31
C ILE A 15 16.16 24.41 -21.62
N ALA A 16 15.54 24.80 -22.75
CA ALA A 16 16.22 24.80 -24.05
C ALA A 16 17.34 25.86 -24.12
N GLN A 17 17.15 27.03 -23.51
CA GLN A 17 18.16 28.10 -23.47
C GLN A 17 19.35 27.76 -22.57
N VAL A 18 19.08 27.24 -21.37
CA VAL A 18 20.12 26.93 -20.37
C VAL A 18 20.84 25.62 -20.70
N ASN A 19 20.21 24.75 -21.51
CA ASN A 19 20.72 23.44 -21.93
C ASN A 19 21.40 22.65 -20.78
N PRO A 20 20.70 22.44 -19.64
CA PRO A 20 21.29 21.74 -18.52
C PRO A 20 21.60 20.30 -18.93
N LYS A 21 22.87 19.88 -18.78
CA LYS A 21 23.25 18.49 -19.00
C LYS A 21 22.46 17.60 -18.04
N LYS A 22 21.56 16.78 -18.60
CA LYS A 22 20.80 15.82 -17.80
C LYS A 22 21.78 14.87 -17.12
N LEU A 23 21.62 14.69 -15.82
CA LEU A 23 22.35 13.69 -15.08
C LEU A 23 21.95 12.32 -15.63
N ALA A 24 22.94 11.51 -16.00
CA ALA A 24 22.74 10.12 -16.36
C ALA A 24 22.39 9.38 -15.07
N LEU A 25 21.09 9.19 -14.84
CA LEU A 25 20.61 8.30 -13.78
C LEU A 25 20.85 6.88 -14.27
N VAL A 26 21.87 6.23 -13.72
CA VAL A 26 22.05 4.79 -13.86
C VAL A 26 20.93 4.16 -13.04
N LEU A 27 19.91 3.65 -13.72
CA LEU A 27 18.92 2.80 -13.07
C LEU A 27 19.66 1.51 -12.71
N THR A 28 19.88 1.28 -11.42
CA THR A 28 20.39 0.01 -10.93
C THR A 28 19.40 -1.07 -11.36
N GLU A 29 19.82 -1.95 -12.26
CA GLU A 29 19.03 -3.11 -12.66
C GLU A 29 18.80 -3.94 -11.40
N SER A 30 17.53 -4.08 -10.98
CA SER A 30 17.19 -4.95 -9.86
C SER A 30 17.42 -6.39 -10.28
N ASP A 31 18.07 -7.18 -9.43
CA ASP A 31 18.30 -8.61 -9.63
C ASP A 31 16.93 -9.30 -9.86
N SER A 32 16.57 -9.57 -11.12
CA SER A 32 15.27 -10.17 -11.48
C SER A 32 15.05 -11.53 -10.79
N GLU A 33 16.13 -12.25 -10.50
CA GLU A 33 16.07 -13.51 -9.75
C GLU A 33 15.68 -13.29 -8.28
N PHE A 34 16.18 -12.22 -7.65
CA PHE A 34 15.83 -11.88 -6.28
C PHE A 34 14.35 -11.54 -6.16
N GLU A 35 13.83 -10.74 -7.09
CA GLU A 35 12.41 -10.39 -7.12
C GLU A 35 11.51 -11.61 -7.31
N ALA A 36 11.85 -12.52 -8.24
CA ALA A 36 11.09 -13.73 -8.47
C ALA A 36 11.02 -14.62 -7.22
N ASN A 37 12.16 -14.82 -6.57
CA ASN A 37 12.24 -15.60 -5.33
C ASN A 37 11.40 -15.01 -4.19
N VAL A 38 11.41 -13.69 -4.06
CA VAL A 38 10.59 -12.99 -3.05
C VAL A 38 9.10 -13.13 -3.37
N LYS A 39 8.71 -12.96 -4.64
CA LYS A 39 7.31 -13.10 -5.08
C LYS A 39 6.78 -14.51 -4.86
N GLU A 40 7.55 -15.54 -5.18
CA GLU A 40 7.16 -16.94 -4.95
C GLU A 40 6.92 -17.23 -3.47
N PHE A 41 7.80 -16.77 -2.58
CA PHE A 41 7.62 -16.95 -1.14
C PHE A 41 6.36 -16.25 -0.60
N LEU A 42 5.99 -15.13 -1.23
CA LEU A 42 4.94 -14.23 -0.76
C LEU A 42 3.54 -14.59 -1.23
N LYS A 43 3.40 -15.13 -2.45
CA LYS A 43 2.10 -15.34 -3.14
C LYS A 43 1.06 -16.06 -2.26
N ASP A 44 1.43 -17.19 -1.65
CA ASP A 44 0.48 -18.00 -0.87
C ASP A 44 0.20 -17.46 0.53
N LYS A 45 1.15 -16.68 1.08
CA LYS A 45 1.11 -16.20 2.47
C LYS A 45 0.47 -14.81 2.58
N LEU A 46 0.67 -13.95 1.58
CA LEU A 46 0.17 -12.58 1.57
C LEU A 46 -1.35 -12.50 1.46
N GLU A 47 -1.94 -13.30 0.57
CA GLU A 47 -3.40 -13.29 0.37
C GLU A 47 -4.14 -13.59 1.67
N ASN A 48 -3.71 -14.63 2.38
CA ASN A 48 -4.31 -15.02 3.65
C ASN A 48 -4.07 -14.00 4.79
N ALA A 49 -2.92 -13.33 4.79
CA ALA A 49 -2.60 -12.32 5.79
C ALA A 49 -3.42 -11.03 5.58
N ILE A 50 -3.55 -10.55 4.33
CA ILE A 50 -4.19 -9.27 4.03
C ILE A 50 -5.71 -9.30 4.23
N TYR A 51 -6.37 -10.40 3.87
CA TYR A 51 -7.83 -10.50 3.89
C TYR A 51 -8.43 -10.95 5.23
N GLU A 52 -7.61 -11.07 6.27
CA GLU A 52 -8.08 -11.35 7.61
C GLU A 52 -9.02 -10.25 8.12
N LYS A 53 -10.19 -10.61 8.66
CA LYS A 53 -11.24 -9.64 9.03
C LYS A 53 -10.87 -8.82 10.25
N THR A 54 -10.11 -9.40 11.17
CA THR A 54 -9.72 -8.78 12.43
C THR A 54 -8.43 -7.98 12.25
N LYS A 55 -8.45 -6.69 12.60
CA LYS A 55 -7.28 -5.80 12.45
C LYS A 55 -6.04 -6.31 13.20
N LEU A 56 -6.21 -6.75 14.45
CA LEU A 56 -5.09 -7.26 15.26
C LEU A 56 -4.46 -8.51 14.63
N LEU A 57 -5.29 -9.50 14.29
CA LEU A 57 -4.81 -10.73 13.64
C LEU A 57 -4.15 -10.47 12.28
N ARG A 58 -4.62 -9.45 11.56
CA ARG A 58 -4.01 -9.02 10.30
C ARG A 58 -2.60 -8.48 10.53
N GLU A 59 -2.45 -7.56 11.46
CA GLU A 59 -1.14 -6.96 11.81
C GLU A 59 -0.15 -8.04 12.24
N GLU A 60 -0.58 -8.95 13.12
CA GLU A 60 0.21 -10.10 13.58
C GLU A 60 0.63 -11.01 12.41
N LYS A 61 -0.31 -11.43 11.55
CA LYS A 61 -0.02 -12.28 10.39
C LYS A 61 0.93 -11.60 9.41
N THR A 62 0.76 -10.30 9.15
CA THR A 62 1.67 -9.55 8.28
C THR A 62 3.07 -9.41 8.87
N ALA A 63 3.18 -9.21 10.19
CA ALA A 63 4.47 -9.16 10.88
C ALA A 63 5.19 -10.51 10.79
N LEU A 64 4.48 -11.62 11.03
CA LEU A 64 5.03 -12.97 10.92
C LEU A 64 5.54 -13.28 9.51
N VAL A 65 4.81 -12.86 8.47
CA VAL A 65 5.25 -13.04 7.07
C VAL A 65 6.51 -12.23 6.80
N LYS A 66 6.59 -10.99 7.31
CA LYS A 66 7.75 -10.12 7.17
C LYS A 66 9.00 -10.69 7.88
N GLU A 67 8.84 -11.17 9.10
CA GLU A 67 9.92 -11.83 9.86
C GLU A 67 10.37 -13.12 9.16
N GLY A 68 9.43 -13.93 8.67
CA GLY A 68 9.71 -15.15 7.92
C GLY A 68 10.50 -14.88 6.64
N LEU A 69 10.17 -13.79 5.94
CA LEU A 69 10.90 -13.37 4.74
C LEU A 69 12.32 -12.90 5.07
N ALA A 70 12.48 -12.10 6.13
CA ALA A 70 13.80 -11.67 6.59
C ALA A 70 14.68 -12.87 6.99
N ASN A 71 14.12 -13.87 7.67
CA ASN A 71 14.82 -15.10 8.03
C ASN A 71 15.19 -15.93 6.80
N PHE A 72 14.27 -16.11 5.85
CA PHE A 72 14.54 -16.80 4.59
C PHE A 72 15.69 -16.17 3.80
N LEU A 73 15.73 -14.83 3.73
CA LEU A 73 16.80 -14.11 3.05
C LEU A 73 18.14 -14.21 3.80
N LYS A 74 18.12 -14.14 5.14
CA LYS A 74 19.33 -14.36 5.95
C LYS A 74 19.89 -15.75 5.74
N GLU A 75 19.04 -16.77 5.61
CA GLU A 75 19.45 -18.15 5.38
C GLU A 75 19.97 -18.41 3.96
N LYS A 76 19.25 -17.89 2.95
CA LYS A 76 19.60 -18.06 1.55
C LYS A 76 20.91 -17.35 1.18
N TYR A 77 21.22 -16.25 1.86
CA TYR A 77 22.37 -15.39 1.58
C TYR A 77 23.38 -15.34 2.73
N LYS A 78 23.52 -16.43 3.50
CA LYS A 78 24.46 -16.54 4.63
C LYS A 78 25.90 -16.20 4.25
N GLU A 79 26.30 -16.44 3.01
CA GLU A 79 27.66 -16.26 2.50
C GLU A 79 28.03 -14.79 2.19
N LEU A 80 27.05 -13.90 2.09
CA LEU A 80 27.28 -12.48 1.77
C LEU A 80 27.74 -11.67 3.01
N PRO A 81 28.51 -10.59 2.81
CA PRO A 81 28.87 -9.67 3.87
C PRO A 81 27.63 -9.02 4.50
N GLU A 82 27.75 -8.64 5.77
CA GLU A 82 26.63 -8.14 6.58
C GLU A 82 26.03 -6.83 6.03
N SER A 83 26.84 -5.99 5.38
CA SER A 83 26.39 -4.80 4.64
C SER A 83 25.44 -5.16 3.50
N ALA A 84 25.82 -6.12 2.64
CA ALA A 84 25.01 -6.56 1.51
C ALA A 84 23.72 -7.27 1.96
N LYS A 85 23.75 -8.00 3.10
CA LYS A 85 22.55 -8.59 3.70
C LYS A 85 21.55 -7.52 4.13
N ASN A 86 22.01 -6.46 4.80
CA ASN A 86 21.16 -5.38 5.26
C ASN A 86 20.54 -4.58 4.09
N GLU A 87 21.29 -4.37 3.01
CA GLU A 87 20.78 -3.76 1.78
C GLU A 87 19.70 -4.62 1.12
N ARG A 88 19.91 -5.94 1.04
CA ARG A 88 18.91 -6.88 0.50
C ARG A 88 17.67 -7.00 1.37
N ILE A 89 17.79 -6.93 2.69
CA ILE A 89 16.62 -6.90 3.58
C ILE A 89 15.80 -5.62 3.35
N LYS A 90 16.45 -4.46 3.22
CA LYS A 90 15.75 -3.21 2.87
C LYS A 90 15.11 -3.28 1.49
N ALA A 91 15.80 -3.84 0.50
CA ALA A 91 15.25 -4.05 -0.83
C ALA A 91 14.03 -5.00 -0.81
N ALA A 92 14.09 -6.05 0.02
CA ALA A 92 12.99 -6.98 0.22
C ALA A 92 11.78 -6.32 0.88
N ASP A 93 12.00 -5.46 1.88
CA ASP A 93 10.93 -4.67 2.50
C ASP A 93 10.23 -3.79 1.46
N HIS A 94 10.98 -3.12 0.58
CA HIS A 94 10.40 -2.33 -0.50
C HIS A 94 9.64 -3.18 -1.52
N LEU A 95 10.13 -4.38 -1.85
CA LEU A 95 9.42 -5.30 -2.74
C LEU A 95 8.16 -5.86 -2.10
N PHE A 96 8.20 -6.13 -0.80
CA PHE A 96 7.05 -6.61 -0.03
C PHE A 96 5.91 -5.58 -0.05
N ASP A 97 6.22 -4.31 0.20
CA ASP A 97 5.24 -3.22 0.16
C ASP A 97 4.65 -3.04 -1.25
N LYS A 98 5.49 -3.13 -2.29
CA LYS A 98 5.03 -3.07 -3.69
C LYS A 98 4.10 -4.22 -4.04
N GLU A 99 4.43 -5.45 -3.61
CA GLU A 99 3.61 -6.62 -3.90
C GLU A 99 2.26 -6.56 -3.16
N ILE A 100 2.24 -6.06 -1.92
CA ILE A 100 0.99 -5.77 -1.20
C ILE A 100 0.14 -4.78 -2.00
N ASP A 101 0.73 -3.67 -2.45
CA ASP A 101 0.00 -2.64 -3.19
C ASP A 101 -0.55 -3.20 -4.51
N GLU A 102 0.27 -3.93 -5.28
CA GLU A 102 -0.17 -4.60 -6.51
C GLU A 102 -1.31 -5.59 -6.26
N LEU A 103 -1.21 -6.41 -5.21
CA LEU A 103 -2.22 -7.40 -4.87
C LEU A 103 -3.53 -6.72 -4.47
N VAL A 104 -3.47 -5.69 -3.62
CA VAL A 104 -4.64 -4.91 -3.22
C VAL A 104 -5.23 -4.18 -4.44
N HIS A 105 -4.40 -3.64 -5.32
CA HIS A 105 -4.83 -2.94 -6.51
C HIS A 105 -5.53 -3.86 -7.52
N LYS A 106 -4.91 -5.01 -7.82
CA LYS A 106 -5.51 -6.09 -8.63
C LYS A 106 -6.83 -6.52 -8.01
N ASN A 107 -6.87 -6.73 -6.71
CA ASN A 107 -8.10 -7.13 -6.07
C ASN A 107 -9.16 -6.03 -6.15
N ILE A 108 -8.87 -4.75 -5.94
CA ILE A 108 -9.88 -3.67 -6.09
C ILE A 108 -10.48 -3.62 -7.51
N ILE A 109 -9.67 -3.82 -8.54
CA ILE A 109 -10.12 -3.80 -9.95
C ILE A 109 -11.02 -5.01 -10.24
N TRP A 110 -10.61 -6.21 -9.84
CA TRP A 110 -11.24 -7.47 -10.24
C TRP A 110 -12.32 -7.94 -9.26
N ALA A 111 -12.07 -7.78 -7.96
CA ALA A 111 -12.98 -8.07 -6.86
C ALA A 111 -13.36 -6.76 -6.16
N LYS A 112 -14.61 -6.29 -6.27
CA LYS A 112 -15.10 -5.02 -5.70
C LYS A 112 -15.06 -4.90 -4.15
N GLY A 113 -14.14 -5.56 -3.45
CA GLY A 113 -13.96 -5.55 -2.00
C GLY A 113 -12.56 -5.07 -1.60
N ARG A 114 -12.51 -4.08 -0.70
CA ARG A 114 -11.26 -3.69 -0.02
C ARG A 114 -10.83 -4.80 0.96
N THR A 115 -9.60 -4.72 1.46
CA THR A 115 -9.05 -5.57 2.54
C THR A 115 -9.93 -5.63 3.80
N ALA A 116 -10.88 -4.70 3.96
CA ALA A 116 -11.86 -4.67 5.06
C ALA A 116 -13.29 -5.07 4.63
N GLY A 117 -13.49 -5.66 3.45
CA GLY A 117 -14.81 -6.07 2.93
C GLY A 117 -15.77 -4.91 2.65
N ARG A 118 -15.28 -3.66 2.62
CA ARG A 118 -16.12 -2.46 2.42
C ARG A 118 -16.22 -2.12 0.94
N LEU A 119 -17.44 -1.81 0.50
CA LEU A 119 -17.73 -1.14 -0.77
C LEU A 119 -17.22 0.31 -0.71
N THR A 120 -16.93 0.90 -1.86
CA THR A 120 -16.32 2.23 -2.02
C THR A 120 -17.15 3.41 -1.47
N SER A 121 -18.37 3.16 -0.97
CA SER A 121 -19.39 4.20 -0.76
C SER A 121 -19.80 4.52 0.68
N SER A 122 -19.45 3.76 1.72
CA SER A 122 -19.94 4.10 3.08
C SER A 122 -19.12 3.54 4.25
N GLU A 123 -18.93 4.37 5.28
CA GLU A 123 -18.37 4.00 6.58
C GLU A 123 -19.46 4.11 7.66
N LYS A 124 -19.70 3.03 8.41
CA LYS A 124 -20.71 3.00 9.49
C LYS A 124 -20.15 3.69 10.73
N PHE A 125 -20.59 4.92 10.99
CA PHE A 125 -20.34 5.59 12.26
C PHE A 125 -21.37 5.13 13.30
N ARG A 126 -20.88 4.68 14.46
CA ARG A 126 -21.71 4.41 15.63
C ARG A 126 -21.52 5.55 16.62
N LEU A 127 -22.46 6.48 16.65
CA LEU A 127 -22.53 7.51 17.71
C LEU A 127 -22.98 6.83 19.02
N LYS A 128 -22.11 6.82 20.02
CA LYS A 128 -22.50 6.51 21.41
C LYS A 128 -22.94 7.82 22.06
N LEU A 129 -24.26 8.01 22.20
CA LEU A 129 -24.81 8.97 23.15
C LEU A 129 -24.77 8.32 24.53
N THR A 130 -23.92 8.81 25.42
CA THR A 130 -23.96 8.44 26.84
C THR A 130 -25.14 9.13 27.49
N PHE A 131 -26.15 8.37 27.92
CA PHE A 131 -27.23 8.85 28.77
C PHE A 131 -26.88 8.58 30.23
N LEU A 132 -26.76 9.65 31.03
CA LEU A 132 -26.93 9.58 32.47
C LEU A 132 -28.41 9.29 32.75
N ASN A 133 -28.67 8.33 33.63
CA ASN A 133 -30.00 7.96 34.16
C ASN A 133 -30.81 6.96 33.31
N GLY A 134 -30.42 5.69 33.38
CA GLY A 134 -31.35 4.57 33.63
C GLY A 134 -32.33 4.11 32.54
N TYR A 135 -32.49 4.80 31.41
CA TYR A 135 -33.44 4.39 30.37
C TYR A 135 -32.73 4.15 29.02
N THR A 136 -32.77 2.91 28.54
CA THR A 136 -32.24 2.54 27.22
C THR A 136 -33.33 2.70 26.16
N VAL A 137 -33.30 3.81 25.42
CA VAL A 137 -34.12 3.95 24.20
C VAL A 137 -33.28 3.54 23.00
N ARG A 138 -33.66 2.41 22.37
CA ARG A 138 -32.99 1.88 21.18
C ARG A 138 -33.53 2.58 19.93
N LEU A 139 -32.98 3.75 19.61
CA LEU A 139 -33.29 4.45 18.36
C LEU A 139 -32.41 3.92 17.22
N CYS A 140 -32.97 3.03 16.39
CA CYS A 140 -32.41 2.69 15.08
C CYS A 140 -32.79 3.79 14.08
N LEU A 141 -32.02 4.88 14.02
CA LEU A 141 -32.16 5.89 12.97
C LEU A 141 -31.42 5.41 11.71
N ASN A 142 -32.18 4.82 10.77
CA ASN A 142 -31.78 4.68 9.37
C ASN A 142 -31.86 6.06 8.69
N ALA A 143 -30.94 6.98 9.02
CA ALA A 143 -30.83 8.25 8.33
C ALA A 143 -29.90 8.09 7.11
N ALA A 144 -30.49 7.86 5.94
CA ALA A 144 -29.83 8.12 4.67
C ALA A 144 -29.75 9.65 4.50
N ILE A 145 -28.58 10.23 4.74
CA ILE A 145 -28.34 11.67 4.50
C ILE A 145 -27.94 11.81 3.02
N PRO A 146 -28.76 12.42 2.14
CA PRO A 146 -28.34 12.77 0.80
C PRO A 146 -27.33 13.91 0.90
N ARG A 147 -26.09 13.69 0.45
CA ARG A 147 -25.11 14.78 0.32
C ARG A 147 -25.52 15.68 -0.84
N PRO A 148 -25.47 17.02 -0.70
CA PRO A 148 -25.69 17.91 -1.82
C PRO A 148 -24.57 17.74 -2.84
N PHE A 149 -24.98 17.43 -4.06
CA PHE A 149 -24.15 17.39 -5.26
C PHE A 149 -23.54 18.78 -5.47
N ARG A 150 -22.24 18.96 -5.18
CA ARG A 150 -21.52 20.15 -5.64
C ARG A 150 -21.18 19.93 -7.12
N ARG A 151 -21.82 20.73 -7.97
CA ARG A 151 -21.40 20.94 -9.37
C ARG A 151 -20.06 21.68 -9.40
#